data_AF-A0AAV9WVT7-F1
#
_entry.id   AF-A0AAV9WVT7-F1
#
_cell.length_a   1.000
_cell.length_b   1.000
_cell.length_c   1.000
_cell.angle_alpha   90.00
_cell.angle_beta   90.00
_cell.angle_gamma   90.00
#
_symmetry.space_group_name_H-M   'P 1'
#
loop_
_entity.id
_entity.type
_entity.pdbx_description
1 polymer ?
#
loop_
_entity_poly.entity_id
_entity_poly.type
_entity_poly.pdbx_seq_one_letter_code
_entity_poly.pdbx_strand_id
1 'polypeptide(L)'
;MKMRWQLVLLLPLTASSPLPPGSADPIGTYLLPFHGPSCQLGLWEGTTRQPLHPSWEGYPLGITPPSSITLVLDPTLNNACTNIKDLNPSLISAVSSFAVSGYCQCSFYDTENCSPPSFRFSAFNRQDNNLATSPGGNDNRLVSFSCFYTRREDLFQSCRVALYGIAVPPLSAFVVQSVNKQDLTIPKSDLDSGACIAVDLGGDGEDFTHKVLVSGCSCAFYTATDCGSGLIQAFGNSGTVENDGGSDAVFGGKARVASFRCFYPFDVPVDGDKGRYGLGAP
;
A
#
# COMPACT_ATOMS: atom_id res chain seq x y z
N MET A 1 -52.96 -47.31 7.86
CA MET A 1 -51.61 -47.10 7.31
C MET A 1 -51.14 -45.69 7.67
N LYS A 2 -50.09 -45.53 8.49
CA LYS A 2 -49.54 -44.21 8.88
C LYS A 2 -48.39 -43.87 7.93
N MET A 3 -48.60 -42.89 7.04
CA MET A 3 -47.55 -42.32 6.20
C MET A 3 -46.62 -41.45 7.06
N ARG A 4 -45.36 -41.87 7.18
CA ARG A 4 -44.28 -41.04 7.72
C ARG A 4 -43.74 -40.16 6.58
N TRP A 5 -43.91 -38.86 6.72
CA TRP A 5 -43.24 -37.87 5.87
C TRP A 5 -41.82 -37.67 6.42
N GLN A 6 -40.81 -38.15 5.70
CA GLN A 6 -39.42 -37.81 5.96
C GLN A 6 -39.18 -36.41 5.39
N LEU A 7 -39.04 -35.43 6.29
CA LEU A 7 -38.59 -34.09 5.96
C LEU A 7 -37.10 -34.17 5.64
N VAL A 8 -36.75 -34.22 4.35
CA VAL A 8 -35.37 -34.11 3.89
C VAL A 8 -34.98 -32.63 4.01
N LEU A 9 -34.22 -32.30 5.06
CA LEU A 9 -33.53 -31.01 5.14
C LEU A 9 -32.47 -30.98 4.04
N LEU A 10 -32.80 -30.34 2.93
CA LEU A 10 -31.83 -29.88 1.95
C LEU A 10 -31.02 -28.76 2.61
N LEU A 11 -29.85 -29.11 3.15
CA LEU A 11 -28.83 -28.12 3.48
C LEU A 11 -28.53 -27.34 2.20
N PRO A 12 -28.65 -26.00 2.19
CA PRO A 12 -28.26 -25.21 1.03
C PRO A 12 -26.79 -25.52 0.75
N LEU A 13 -26.49 -26.01 -0.45
CA LEU A 13 -25.14 -26.02 -0.97
C LEU A 13 -24.65 -24.57 -0.87
N THR A 14 -23.77 -24.31 0.09
CA THR A 14 -23.10 -23.02 0.24
C THR A 14 -22.35 -22.77 -1.06
N ALA A 15 -22.89 -21.89 -1.89
CA ALA A 15 -22.18 -21.40 -3.06
C ALA A 15 -20.84 -20.88 -2.56
N SER A 16 -19.74 -21.53 -2.96
CA SER A 16 -18.41 -21.05 -2.63
C SER A 16 -18.29 -19.65 -3.21
N SER A 17 -18.04 -18.65 -2.36
CA SER A 17 -17.75 -17.30 -2.83
C SER A 17 -16.67 -17.37 -3.89
N PRO A 18 -16.79 -16.61 -4.99
CA PRO A 18 -15.76 -16.59 -6.02
C PRO A 18 -14.43 -16.22 -5.38
N LEU A 19 -13.37 -16.97 -5.71
CA LEU A 19 -12.04 -16.66 -5.21
C LEU A 19 -11.47 -15.47 -5.96
N PRO A 20 -10.84 -14.52 -5.27
CA PRO A 20 -10.18 -13.42 -5.94
C PRO A 20 -9.03 -13.94 -6.82
N PRO A 21 -8.81 -13.32 -7.99
CA PRO A 21 -7.71 -13.66 -8.86
C PRO A 21 -6.36 -13.36 -8.20
N GLY A 22 -5.39 -14.27 -8.37
CA GLY A 22 -4.05 -14.11 -7.83
C GLY A 22 -3.19 -15.35 -8.06
N SER A 23 -1.98 -15.34 -7.52
CA SER A 23 -1.02 -16.44 -7.58
C SER A 23 -0.40 -16.68 -6.21
N ALA A 24 -0.23 -17.96 -5.87
CA ALA A 24 0.54 -18.41 -4.72
C ALA A 24 1.99 -18.80 -5.08
N ASP A 25 2.40 -18.59 -6.33
CA ASP A 25 3.75 -18.90 -6.81
C ASP A 25 4.75 -17.83 -6.33
N PRO A 26 5.66 -18.17 -5.38
CA PRO A 26 6.63 -17.22 -4.84
C PRO A 26 7.72 -16.82 -5.86
N ILE A 27 7.84 -17.54 -6.99
CA ILE A 27 8.85 -17.32 -8.03
C ILE A 27 8.19 -16.77 -9.33
N GLY A 28 6.87 -16.57 -9.30
CA GLY A 28 6.05 -16.33 -10.49
C GLY A 28 6.50 -15.15 -11.36
N THR A 29 6.19 -15.26 -12.64
CA THR A 29 6.53 -14.34 -13.76
C THR A 29 5.97 -12.91 -13.64
N TYR A 30 5.18 -12.61 -12.60
CA TYR A 30 4.48 -11.34 -12.43
C TYR A 30 4.46 -10.91 -10.96
N LEU A 31 5.57 -10.34 -10.49
CA LEU A 31 5.59 -9.62 -9.21
C LEU A 31 4.67 -8.40 -9.30
N LEU A 32 3.66 -8.29 -8.44
CA LEU A 32 2.75 -7.15 -8.47
C LEU A 32 3.48 -5.86 -8.10
N PRO A 33 3.48 -4.82 -8.93
CA PRO A 33 3.92 -3.51 -8.47
C PRO A 33 2.89 -3.03 -7.45
N PHE A 34 3.11 -3.20 -6.14
CA PHE A 34 2.26 -2.70 -5.03
C PHE A 34 2.31 -1.16 -4.95
N HIS A 35 2.12 -0.52 -6.09
CA HIS A 35 2.20 0.89 -6.38
C HIS A 35 1.36 1.12 -7.64
N GLY A 36 0.10 1.49 -7.44
CA GLY A 36 -0.81 1.70 -8.56
C GLY A 36 -2.26 1.79 -8.12
N PRO A 37 -3.16 2.16 -9.04
CA PRO A 37 -4.58 2.36 -8.76
C PRO A 37 -5.35 1.05 -8.61
N SER A 38 -4.83 -0.06 -9.15
CA SER A 38 -5.46 -1.36 -9.05
C SER A 38 -5.43 -1.87 -7.62
N CYS A 39 -6.59 -2.32 -7.12
CA CYS A 39 -6.68 -2.95 -5.81
C CYS A 39 -5.85 -4.25 -5.82
N GLN A 40 -4.74 -4.25 -5.09
CA GLN A 40 -3.81 -5.37 -4.99
C GLN A 40 -3.62 -5.73 -3.51
N LEU A 41 -3.48 -7.03 -3.24
CA LEU A 41 -3.20 -7.55 -1.92
C LEU A 41 -2.11 -8.62 -2.03
N GLY A 42 -1.13 -8.51 -1.15
CA GLY A 42 -0.06 -9.47 -0.94
C GLY A 42 -0.08 -9.95 0.51
N LEU A 43 0.07 -11.26 0.68
CA LEU A 43 0.12 -11.96 1.95
C LEU A 43 1.34 -12.88 1.92
N TRP A 44 2.24 -12.78 2.90
CA TRP A 44 3.43 -13.63 2.96
C TRP A 44 3.68 -14.17 4.38
N GLU A 45 4.21 -15.39 4.44
CA GLU A 45 4.94 -15.88 5.61
C GLU A 45 6.38 -15.33 5.57
N GLY A 46 6.91 -14.90 6.71
CA GLY A 46 8.19 -14.22 6.82
C GLY A 46 8.09 -12.74 6.44
N THR A 47 9.13 -12.25 5.77
CA THR A 47 9.18 -10.88 5.24
C THR A 47 8.60 -10.81 3.83
N THR A 48 8.23 -9.61 3.38
CA THR A 48 7.64 -9.38 2.05
C THR A 48 8.50 -10.02 0.97
N ARG A 49 7.89 -10.92 0.17
CA ARG A 49 8.52 -11.60 -0.98
C ARG A 49 9.79 -12.37 -0.63
N GLN A 50 9.89 -12.92 0.58
CA GLN A 50 10.98 -13.82 0.90
C GLN A 50 10.86 -15.10 0.04
N PRO A 51 11.90 -15.47 -0.74
CA PRO A 51 11.86 -16.68 -1.54
C PRO A 51 11.60 -17.91 -0.68
N LEU A 52 10.90 -18.91 -1.23
CA LEU A 52 10.61 -20.21 -0.61
C LEU A 52 9.59 -20.22 0.54
N HIS A 53 9.04 -19.07 0.93
CA HIS A 53 7.94 -19.01 1.89
C HIS A 53 6.57 -19.02 1.20
N PRO A 54 5.53 -19.60 1.83
CA PRO A 54 4.16 -19.46 1.37
C PRO A 54 3.77 -17.99 1.18
N SER A 55 3.08 -17.74 0.08
CA SER A 55 2.60 -16.41 -0.25
C SER A 55 1.34 -16.48 -1.11
N TRP A 56 0.69 -15.33 -1.23
CA TRP A 56 -0.32 -15.08 -2.23
C TRP A 56 -0.29 -13.60 -2.60
N GLU A 57 -0.24 -13.30 -3.89
CA GLU A 57 -0.36 -11.95 -4.43
C GLU A 57 -1.49 -11.93 -5.47
N GLY A 58 -2.38 -10.96 -5.39
CA GLY A 58 -3.52 -10.90 -6.30
C GLY A 58 -4.31 -9.61 -6.24
N TYR A 59 -5.49 -9.65 -6.85
CA TYR A 59 -6.43 -8.53 -6.91
C TYR A 59 -7.72 -8.92 -6.17
N PRO A 60 -7.86 -8.55 -4.88
CA PRO A 60 -8.96 -9.04 -4.05
C PRO A 60 -10.35 -8.55 -4.50
N LEU A 61 -10.41 -7.57 -5.41
CA LEU A 61 -11.64 -7.01 -5.98
C LEU A 61 -11.82 -7.29 -7.50
N GLY A 62 -10.99 -8.16 -8.09
CA GLY A 62 -11.04 -8.49 -9.52
C GLY A 62 -9.87 -7.95 -10.35
N ILE A 63 -9.64 -8.53 -11.54
CA ILE A 63 -8.45 -8.27 -12.36
C ILE A 63 -8.55 -6.92 -13.06
N THR A 64 -7.43 -6.19 -13.11
CA THR A 64 -7.20 -5.19 -14.16
C THR A 64 -6.38 -5.85 -15.28
N PRO A 65 -6.92 -6.04 -16.50
CA PRO A 65 -6.12 -6.50 -17.62
C PRO A 65 -4.93 -5.55 -17.80
N PRO A 66 -3.69 -6.04 -18.00
CA PRO A 66 -2.51 -5.21 -18.16
C PRO A 66 -2.57 -4.24 -19.36
N SER A 67 -3.55 -4.42 -20.25
CA SER A 67 -3.79 -3.60 -21.44
C SER A 67 -4.98 -2.64 -21.33
N SER A 68 -5.73 -2.62 -20.22
CA SER A 68 -6.87 -1.72 -20.06
C SER A 68 -6.68 -0.73 -18.93
N ILE A 69 -6.87 0.55 -19.25
CA ILE A 69 -6.92 1.68 -18.30
C ILE A 69 -8.17 1.59 -17.39
N THR A 70 -9.12 0.73 -17.74
CA THR A 70 -10.38 0.56 -17.03
C THR A 70 -10.23 -0.52 -15.97
N LEU A 71 -10.41 -0.14 -14.71
CA LEU A 71 -10.51 -1.05 -13.58
C LEU A 71 -11.76 -1.93 -13.77
N VAL A 72 -11.58 -3.24 -13.97
CA VAL A 72 -12.70 -4.19 -14.01
C VAL A 72 -12.91 -4.74 -12.61
N LEU A 73 -13.79 -4.08 -11.87
CA LEU A 73 -14.23 -4.54 -10.56
C LEU A 73 -15.22 -5.68 -10.71
N ASP A 74 -15.02 -6.76 -9.96
CA ASP A 74 -16.05 -7.77 -9.76
C ASP A 74 -16.93 -7.35 -8.58
N PRO A 75 -18.19 -6.94 -8.80
CA PRO A 75 -19.05 -6.49 -7.71
C PRO A 75 -19.37 -7.61 -6.70
N THR A 76 -19.19 -8.88 -7.07
CA THR A 76 -19.39 -10.02 -6.17
C THR A 76 -18.24 -10.19 -5.17
N LEU A 77 -17.07 -9.62 -5.46
CA LEU A 77 -15.90 -9.61 -4.57
C LEU A 77 -15.89 -8.39 -3.63
N ASN A 78 -16.65 -7.34 -3.94
CA ASN A 78 -16.71 -6.14 -3.14
C ASN A 78 -17.36 -6.40 -1.77
N ASN A 79 -16.59 -6.21 -0.69
CA ASN A 79 -16.95 -6.54 0.68
C ASN A 79 -17.27 -8.04 0.88
N ALA A 80 -16.85 -8.91 -0.04
CA ALA A 80 -16.92 -10.35 0.15
C ALA A 80 -15.84 -10.78 1.14
N CYS A 81 -16.13 -11.83 1.89
CA CYS A 81 -15.12 -12.45 2.73
C CYS A 81 -14.37 -13.53 1.96
N THR A 82 -13.04 -13.53 2.10
CA THR A 82 -12.17 -14.56 1.55
C THR A 82 -11.39 -15.22 2.69
N ASN A 83 -11.48 -16.54 2.80
CA ASN A 83 -10.63 -17.29 3.72
C ASN A 83 -9.27 -17.50 3.07
N ILE A 84 -8.20 -17.23 3.82
CA ILE A 84 -6.82 -17.33 3.33
C ILE A 84 -6.48 -18.77 2.93
N LYS A 85 -7.08 -19.76 3.60
CA LYS A 85 -6.92 -21.18 3.27
C LYS A 85 -7.34 -21.52 1.84
N ASP A 86 -8.31 -20.80 1.29
CA ASP A 86 -8.84 -21.05 -0.04
C ASP A 86 -7.90 -20.46 -1.12
N LEU A 87 -7.00 -19.55 -0.74
CA LEU A 87 -5.97 -18.96 -1.60
C LEU A 87 -4.67 -19.74 -1.56
N ASN A 88 -4.20 -20.06 -0.36
CA ASN A 88 -3.03 -20.89 -0.11
C ASN A 88 -3.16 -21.52 1.29
N PRO A 89 -3.44 -22.83 1.40
CA PRO A 89 -3.60 -23.51 2.69
C PRO A 89 -2.41 -23.37 3.63
N SER A 90 -1.19 -23.17 3.10
CA SER A 90 0.02 -23.00 3.90
C SER A 90 0.14 -21.61 4.55
N LEU A 91 -0.71 -20.64 4.19
CA LEU A 91 -0.71 -19.29 4.78
C LEU A 91 -1.58 -19.16 6.04
N ILE A 92 -2.39 -20.17 6.38
CA ILE A 92 -3.33 -20.08 7.50
C ILE A 92 -2.57 -19.81 8.80
N SER A 93 -2.86 -18.68 9.46
CA SER A 93 -2.16 -18.27 10.69
C SER A 93 -0.63 -18.17 10.57
N ALA A 94 -0.12 -18.08 9.34
CA ALA A 94 1.31 -17.91 9.04
C ALA A 94 1.62 -16.55 8.41
N VAL A 95 0.60 -15.76 8.05
CA VAL A 95 0.78 -14.41 7.50
C VAL A 95 1.47 -13.54 8.53
N SER A 96 2.70 -13.14 8.25
CA SER A 96 3.49 -12.24 9.09
C SER A 96 3.88 -10.95 8.39
N SER A 97 3.67 -10.86 7.08
CA SER A 97 3.78 -9.62 6.32
C SER A 97 2.65 -9.51 5.30
N PHE A 98 2.30 -8.27 4.96
CA PHE A 98 1.25 -7.99 3.98
C PHE A 98 1.51 -6.68 3.25
N ALA A 99 0.87 -6.52 2.09
CA ALA A 99 0.80 -5.26 1.37
C ALA A 99 -0.61 -5.11 0.79
N VAL A 100 -1.22 -3.95 0.97
CA VAL A 100 -2.44 -3.52 0.29
C VAL A 100 -2.08 -2.30 -0.54
N SER A 101 -2.51 -2.23 -1.79
CA SER A 101 -2.41 -1.03 -2.62
C SER A 101 -3.63 -0.83 -3.52
N GLY A 102 -3.77 0.37 -4.08
CA GLY A 102 -4.86 0.75 -4.98
C GLY A 102 -6.09 1.27 -4.27
N TYR A 103 -7.18 1.45 -5.04
CA TYR A 103 -8.47 1.97 -4.58
C TYR A 103 -9.28 0.97 -3.76
N CYS A 104 -8.68 0.45 -2.69
CA CYS A 104 -9.39 -0.45 -1.77
C CYS A 104 -8.80 -0.49 -0.37
N GLN A 105 -9.71 -0.65 0.59
CA GLN A 105 -9.37 -0.96 1.98
C GLN A 105 -9.67 -2.43 2.26
N CYS A 106 -8.75 -3.10 2.95
CA CYS A 106 -8.92 -4.49 3.37
C CYS A 106 -8.98 -4.57 4.89
N SER A 107 -9.95 -5.32 5.41
CA SER A 107 -10.08 -5.67 6.82
C SER A 107 -9.64 -7.11 7.03
N PHE A 108 -8.89 -7.37 8.11
CA PHE A 108 -8.28 -8.65 8.41
C PHE A 108 -8.81 -9.23 9.71
N TYR A 109 -8.99 -10.55 9.73
CA TYR A 109 -9.67 -11.28 10.80
C TYR A 109 -8.90 -12.54 11.19
N ASP A 110 -8.95 -12.93 12.47
CA ASP A 110 -8.32 -14.16 12.96
C ASP A 110 -9.23 -15.40 12.98
N THR A 111 -10.43 -15.29 12.43
CA THR A 111 -11.30 -16.45 12.15
C THR A 111 -11.69 -16.49 10.68
N GLU A 112 -12.26 -17.60 10.26
CA GLU A 112 -12.92 -17.71 8.95
C GLU A 112 -14.15 -16.81 8.87
N ASN A 113 -14.58 -16.51 7.65
CA ASN A 113 -15.82 -15.82 7.31
C ASN A 113 -15.95 -14.41 7.90
N CYS A 114 -14.83 -13.72 8.18
CA CYS A 114 -14.78 -12.30 8.51
C CYS A 114 -15.73 -11.91 9.65
N SER A 115 -15.77 -12.75 10.69
CA SER A 115 -16.62 -12.54 11.85
C SER A 115 -16.26 -11.22 12.56
N PRO A 116 -17.18 -10.27 12.79
CA PRO A 116 -16.82 -8.98 13.38
C PRO A 116 -16.05 -9.06 14.72
N PRO A 117 -16.35 -10.00 15.64
CA PRO A 117 -15.57 -10.19 16.87
C PRO A 117 -14.11 -10.61 16.67
N SER A 118 -13.76 -11.14 15.48
CA SER A 118 -12.39 -11.55 15.14
C SER A 118 -11.63 -10.48 14.34
N PHE A 119 -12.20 -9.28 14.20
CA PHE A 119 -11.52 -8.16 13.56
C PHE A 119 -10.20 -7.84 14.27
N ARG A 120 -9.14 -7.70 13.47
CA ARG A 120 -7.80 -7.34 13.96
C ARG A 120 -7.46 -5.91 13.59
N PHE A 121 -7.38 -5.67 12.28
CA PHE A 121 -7.08 -4.36 11.76
C PHE A 121 -7.66 -4.21 10.37
N SER A 122 -7.68 -2.97 9.91
CA SER A 122 -7.84 -2.67 8.49
C SER A 122 -6.55 -2.03 7.98
N ALA A 123 -6.29 -2.22 6.70
CA ALA A 123 -5.14 -1.64 6.05
C ALA A 123 -5.54 -1.08 4.69
N PHE A 124 -4.87 -0.01 4.35
CA PHE A 124 -5.16 0.79 3.18
C PHE A 124 -3.84 1.37 2.65
N ASN A 125 -3.49 1.12 1.38
CA ASN A 125 -2.18 1.44 0.79
C ASN A 125 -0.98 1.19 1.75
N ARG A 126 -1.01 0.15 2.57
CA ARG A 126 -0.04 -0.10 3.64
C ARG A 126 0.70 -1.38 3.33
N GLN A 127 2.00 -1.37 3.60
CA GLN A 127 2.83 -2.57 3.58
C GLN A 127 3.55 -2.69 4.91
N ASP A 128 3.42 -3.85 5.54
CA ASP A 128 4.16 -4.19 6.75
C ASP A 128 5.00 -5.43 6.49
N ASN A 129 6.31 -5.30 6.64
CA ASN A 129 7.23 -6.43 6.53
C ASN A 129 7.21 -7.32 7.79
N ASN A 130 6.56 -6.88 8.86
CA ASN A 130 6.42 -7.64 10.10
C ASN A 130 5.20 -7.19 10.93
N LEU A 131 4.16 -8.02 10.95
CA LEU A 131 2.96 -7.83 11.76
C LEU A 131 3.22 -8.00 13.26
N ALA A 132 4.25 -8.77 13.67
CA ALA A 132 4.57 -8.95 15.09
C ALA A 132 5.03 -7.65 15.76
N THR A 133 5.61 -6.72 14.98
CA THR A 133 6.03 -5.39 15.46
C THR A 133 4.95 -4.31 15.34
N SER A 134 3.76 -4.65 14.84
CA SER A 134 2.67 -3.68 14.72
C SER A 134 2.08 -3.32 16.09
N PRO A 135 1.60 -2.07 16.28
CA PRO A 135 0.92 -1.67 17.51
C PRO A 135 -0.36 -2.51 17.72
N GLY A 136 -0.31 -3.48 18.64
CA GLY A 136 -1.39 -4.45 18.87
C GLY A 136 -0.91 -5.82 19.33
N GLY A 137 0.31 -6.21 18.94
CA GLY A 137 0.96 -7.46 19.35
C GLY A 137 0.45 -8.70 18.59
N ASN A 138 1.37 -9.47 18.00
CA ASN A 138 1.14 -10.77 17.35
C ASN A 138 -0.17 -10.91 16.54
N ASP A 139 -0.40 -9.98 15.60
CA ASP A 139 -1.48 -10.05 14.61
C ASP A 139 -1.18 -11.04 13.46
N ASN A 140 -0.27 -11.98 13.66
CA ASN A 140 0.12 -12.99 12.65
C ASN A 140 -0.90 -14.14 12.50
N ARG A 141 -2.02 -14.07 13.24
CA ARG A 141 -3.08 -15.09 13.21
C ARG A 141 -4.15 -14.78 12.16
N LEU A 142 -3.78 -14.22 11.01
CA LEU A 142 -4.76 -13.89 9.98
C LEU A 142 -5.31 -15.16 9.34
N VAL A 143 -6.65 -15.24 9.24
CA VAL A 143 -7.37 -16.40 8.69
C VAL A 143 -8.32 -16.00 7.56
N SER A 144 -8.87 -14.78 7.59
CA SER A 144 -9.68 -14.25 6.49
C SER A 144 -9.49 -12.75 6.33
N PHE A 145 -9.88 -12.25 5.17
CA PHE A 145 -9.96 -10.82 4.89
C PHE A 145 -11.20 -10.49 4.08
N SER A 146 -11.59 -9.22 4.13
CA SER A 146 -12.58 -8.64 3.22
C SER A 146 -12.06 -7.30 2.73
N CYS A 147 -12.10 -7.08 1.42
CA CYS A 147 -11.72 -5.82 0.83
C CYS A 147 -12.95 -5.14 0.22
N PHE A 148 -12.96 -3.83 0.18
CA PHE A 148 -13.99 -3.06 -0.49
C PHE A 148 -13.38 -1.88 -1.25
N TYR A 149 -14.05 -1.50 -2.33
CA TYR A 149 -13.61 -0.40 -3.17
C TYR A 149 -13.78 0.93 -2.44
N THR A 150 -12.70 1.69 -2.37
CA THR A 150 -12.68 3.01 -1.73
C THR A 150 -12.23 4.04 -2.75
N ARG A 151 -13.19 4.81 -3.28
CA ARG A 151 -12.89 5.97 -4.14
C ARG A 151 -13.32 7.23 -3.42
N ARG A 152 -12.52 7.64 -2.44
CA ARG A 152 -12.76 8.81 -1.59
C ARG A 152 -11.89 10.00 -2.00
N GLU A 153 -11.58 10.10 -3.30
CA GLU A 153 -10.85 11.23 -3.88
C GLU A 153 -11.52 12.56 -3.52
N ASP A 154 -12.85 12.58 -3.37
CA ASP A 154 -13.65 13.74 -2.95
C ASP A 154 -13.31 14.24 -1.54
N LEU A 155 -13.00 13.33 -0.62
CA LEU A 155 -12.61 13.65 0.77
C LEU A 155 -11.17 14.14 0.91
N PHE A 156 -10.32 13.87 -0.08
CA PHE A 156 -8.93 14.29 -0.06
C PHE A 156 -8.82 15.82 -0.15
N GLN A 157 -7.99 16.41 0.72
CA GLN A 157 -7.74 17.86 0.77
C GLN A 157 -6.31 18.21 0.40
N SER A 158 -5.34 17.51 0.96
CA SER A 158 -3.92 17.76 0.72
C SER A 158 -3.05 16.58 1.17
N CYS A 159 -1.84 16.50 0.63
CA CYS A 159 -0.79 15.63 1.14
C CYS A 159 0.47 16.45 1.51
N ARG A 160 1.47 15.79 2.10
CA ARG A 160 2.74 16.41 2.45
C ARG A 160 3.90 15.68 1.78
N VAL A 161 4.84 16.42 1.24
CA VAL A 161 6.11 15.92 0.70
C VAL A 161 7.24 16.69 1.36
N ALA A 162 8.10 15.98 2.08
CA ALA A 162 9.29 16.55 2.69
C ALA A 162 10.56 15.93 2.07
N LEU A 163 11.43 16.79 1.58
CA LEU A 163 12.69 16.47 0.91
C LEU A 163 13.83 16.92 1.82
N TYR A 164 14.74 16.01 2.10
CA TYR A 164 15.87 16.23 2.96
C TYR A 164 17.17 16.05 2.19
N GLY A 165 18.05 17.04 2.30
CA GLY A 165 19.40 16.98 1.79
C GLY A 165 20.41 16.58 2.86
N ILE A 166 21.67 16.53 2.47
CA ILE A 166 22.80 16.37 3.38
C ILE A 166 23.50 17.72 3.50
N ALA A 167 23.72 18.19 4.74
CA ALA A 167 24.73 19.22 4.97
C ALA A 167 26.06 18.53 5.28
N VAL A 168 27.05 18.74 4.42
CA VAL A 168 28.44 18.36 4.69
C VAL A 168 29.03 19.42 5.61
N PRO A 169 29.35 19.10 6.87
CA PRO A 169 29.98 20.07 7.75
C PRO A 169 31.37 20.46 7.21
N PRO A 170 31.93 21.62 7.61
CA PRO A 170 33.36 21.87 7.41
C PRO A 170 34.19 20.73 8.03
N LEU A 171 35.37 20.47 7.45
CA LEU A 171 36.28 19.31 7.67
C LEU A 171 36.55 18.88 9.13
N SER A 172 36.09 19.61 10.14
CA SER A 172 36.24 19.34 11.56
C SER A 172 35.09 18.54 12.22
N ALA A 173 33.98 18.24 11.52
CA ALA A 173 32.86 17.47 12.10
C ALA A 173 32.46 16.28 11.22
N PHE A 174 32.59 15.06 11.76
CA PHE A 174 32.29 13.78 11.09
C PHE A 174 30.80 13.40 11.09
N VAL A 175 29.90 14.29 11.49
CA VAL A 175 28.46 13.99 11.59
C VAL A 175 27.73 14.55 10.39
N VAL A 176 27.32 13.65 9.48
CA VAL A 176 26.40 13.97 8.38
C VAL A 176 25.05 14.32 9.00
N GLN A 177 24.61 15.58 8.87
CA GLN A 177 23.29 16.00 9.32
C GLN A 177 22.33 16.07 8.14
N SER A 178 21.17 15.44 8.30
CA SER A 178 20.07 15.60 7.35
C SER A 178 19.42 16.96 7.59
N VAL A 179 19.35 17.78 6.54
CA VAL A 179 18.73 19.10 6.60
C VAL A 179 17.45 19.05 5.79
N ASN A 180 16.34 19.46 6.40
CA ASN A 180 15.09 19.67 5.68
C ASN A 180 15.32 20.78 4.65
N LYS A 181 15.27 20.42 3.37
CA LYS A 181 15.47 21.36 2.27
C LYS A 181 14.14 21.91 1.79
N GLN A 182 13.10 21.07 1.77
CA GLN A 182 11.79 21.46 1.30
C GLN A 182 10.72 20.65 2.01
N ASP A 183 9.68 21.31 2.50
CA ASP A 183 8.55 20.69 3.17
C ASP A 183 7.27 21.32 2.65
N LEU A 184 6.58 20.59 1.77
CA LEU A 184 5.48 21.11 0.99
C LEU A 184 4.18 20.41 1.37
N THR A 185 3.14 21.21 1.57
CA THR A 185 1.76 20.72 1.57
C THR A 185 1.22 20.86 0.16
N ILE A 186 0.89 19.73 -0.48
CA ILE A 186 0.37 19.69 -1.84
C ILE A 186 -1.15 19.70 -1.78
N PRO A 187 -1.83 20.77 -2.21
CA PRO A 187 -3.28 20.85 -2.19
C PRO A 187 -3.88 19.95 -3.29
N LYS A 188 -5.12 19.49 -3.06
CA LYS A 188 -5.92 18.70 -4.01
C LYS A 188 -5.87 19.24 -5.45
N SER A 189 -5.96 20.55 -5.64
CA SER A 189 -5.93 21.21 -6.95
C SER A 189 -4.68 20.90 -7.77
N ASP A 190 -3.54 20.70 -7.11
CA ASP A 190 -2.27 20.42 -7.76
C ASP A 190 -2.22 18.95 -8.20
N LEU A 191 -2.88 18.05 -7.48
CA LEU A 191 -3.03 16.64 -7.86
C LEU A 191 -4.02 16.51 -9.02
N ASP A 192 -5.14 17.24 -8.98
CA ASP A 192 -6.16 17.29 -10.03
C ASP A 192 -5.59 17.76 -11.38
N SER A 193 -4.74 18.79 -11.33
CA SER A 193 -4.10 19.34 -12.53
C SER A 193 -2.88 18.53 -12.99
N GLY A 194 -2.44 17.54 -12.20
CA GLY A 194 -1.19 16.84 -12.43
C GLY A 194 0.01 17.80 -12.43
N ALA A 195 -0.01 18.80 -11.55
CA ALA A 195 1.03 19.81 -11.44
C ALA A 195 2.40 19.14 -11.25
N CYS A 196 3.38 19.64 -12.00
CA CYS A 196 4.76 19.31 -11.76
C CYS A 196 5.36 20.35 -10.83
N ILE A 197 5.95 19.91 -9.72
CA ILE A 197 6.52 20.77 -8.71
C ILE A 197 8.04 20.69 -8.82
N ALA A 198 8.66 21.82 -9.14
CA ALA A 198 10.11 21.93 -9.16
C ALA A 198 10.65 21.87 -7.73
N VAL A 199 11.75 21.14 -7.57
CA VAL A 199 12.45 20.99 -6.30
C VAL A 199 13.57 22.02 -6.25
N ASP A 200 13.45 22.97 -5.31
CA ASP A 200 14.50 23.92 -4.99
C ASP A 200 15.20 23.45 -3.71
N LEU A 201 16.43 22.95 -3.87
CA LEU A 201 17.23 22.47 -2.74
C LEU A 201 18.11 23.57 -2.14
N GLY A 202 18.18 24.75 -2.76
CA GLY A 202 18.96 25.90 -2.29
C GLY A 202 20.46 25.64 -2.06
N GLY A 203 21.32 26.24 -2.91
CA GLY A 203 22.76 26.34 -2.67
C GLY A 203 23.65 26.09 -3.90
N ASP A 204 24.86 26.62 -3.86
CA ASP A 204 25.89 26.52 -4.92
C ASP A 204 26.73 25.22 -4.85
N GLY A 205 26.30 24.23 -4.06
CA GLY A 205 27.01 22.96 -3.82
C GLY A 205 26.13 21.76 -4.12
N GLU A 206 26.72 20.58 -4.28
CA GLU A 206 26.05 19.36 -4.75
C GLU A 206 24.83 18.95 -3.89
N ASP A 207 23.68 19.52 -4.22
CA ASP A 207 22.41 19.30 -3.54
C ASP A 207 21.79 17.99 -4.01
N PHE A 208 22.11 16.92 -3.29
CA PHE A 208 21.43 15.64 -3.44
C PHE A 208 20.32 15.49 -2.41
N THR A 209 19.18 14.98 -2.86
CA THR A 209 18.11 14.51 -1.98
C THR A 209 18.51 13.16 -1.39
N HIS A 210 18.75 13.12 -0.09
CA HIS A 210 19.14 11.91 0.65
C HIS A 210 17.94 11.17 1.24
N LYS A 211 16.89 11.92 1.57
CA LYS A 211 15.70 11.35 2.20
C LYS A 211 14.47 12.04 1.67
N VAL A 212 13.44 11.25 1.42
CA VAL A 212 12.13 11.74 1.00
C VAL A 212 11.07 11.11 1.87
N LEU A 213 10.17 11.95 2.38
CA LEU A 213 9.02 11.56 3.15
C LEU A 213 7.77 12.02 2.41
N VAL A 214 6.89 11.08 2.08
CA VAL A 214 5.61 11.35 1.42
C VAL A 214 4.50 10.90 2.35
N SER A 215 3.62 11.81 2.74
CA SER A 215 2.49 11.56 3.62
C SER A 215 1.16 11.87 2.94
N GLY A 216 0.31 10.87 2.74
CA GLY A 216 -1.04 11.06 2.24
C GLY A 216 -1.18 11.18 0.73
N CYS A 217 -0.14 10.90 -0.07
CA CYS A 217 -0.24 10.79 -1.53
C CYS A 217 0.80 9.82 -2.09
N SER A 218 0.73 9.54 -3.38
CA SER A 218 1.80 8.86 -4.12
C SER A 218 2.46 9.87 -5.05
N CYS A 219 3.79 9.92 -5.08
CA CYS A 219 4.52 10.86 -5.91
C CYS A 219 5.54 10.13 -6.80
N ALA A 220 5.66 10.62 -8.03
CA ALA A 220 6.70 10.25 -8.97
C ALA A 220 7.77 11.34 -8.99
N PHE A 221 9.02 10.95 -8.87
CA PHE A 221 10.18 11.83 -8.78
C PHE A 221 10.99 11.77 -10.07
N TYR A 222 11.47 12.92 -10.54
CA TYR A 222 12.10 13.07 -11.86
C TYR A 222 13.42 13.82 -11.77
N THR A 223 14.35 13.53 -12.67
CA THR A 223 15.59 14.30 -12.87
C THR A 223 15.39 15.54 -13.73
N ALA A 224 14.32 15.61 -14.53
CA ALA A 224 13.92 16.81 -15.25
C ALA A 224 13.14 17.75 -14.33
N THR A 225 13.14 19.06 -14.61
CA THR A 225 12.42 20.07 -13.82
C THR A 225 10.93 20.19 -14.16
N ASP A 226 10.49 19.55 -15.25
CA ASP A 226 9.14 19.65 -15.82
C ASP A 226 8.34 18.34 -15.75
N CYS A 227 8.87 17.32 -15.05
CA CYS A 227 8.30 15.97 -14.96
C CYS A 227 8.10 15.28 -16.33
N GLY A 228 8.73 15.76 -17.40
CA GLY A 228 8.55 15.26 -18.76
C GLY A 228 9.41 14.04 -19.10
N SER A 229 10.50 13.84 -18.37
CA SER A 229 11.40 12.69 -18.57
C SER A 229 12.21 12.38 -17.32
N GLY A 230 12.99 11.29 -17.35
CA GLY A 230 13.91 10.97 -16.27
C GLY A 230 13.21 10.55 -14.98
N LEU A 231 12.14 9.75 -15.09
CA LEU A 231 11.50 9.12 -13.95
C LEU A 231 12.55 8.34 -13.16
N ILE A 232 12.71 8.71 -11.89
CA ILE A 232 13.65 8.07 -10.98
C ILE A 232 12.95 6.92 -10.27
N GLN A 233 11.86 7.25 -9.57
CA GLN A 233 11.03 6.30 -8.84
C GLN A 233 9.66 6.93 -8.57
N ALA A 234 8.65 6.10 -8.33
CA ALA A 234 7.39 6.51 -7.75
C ALA A 234 7.11 5.72 -6.47
N PHE A 235 6.69 6.41 -5.41
CA PHE A 235 6.31 5.81 -4.13
C PHE A 235 5.40 6.75 -3.33
N GLY A 236 4.83 6.24 -2.25
CA GLY A 236 3.91 6.97 -1.38
C GLY A 236 2.56 6.28 -1.27
N ASN A 237 1.84 6.59 -0.21
CA ASN A 237 0.52 6.04 0.11
C ASN A 237 -0.31 7.06 0.91
N SER A 238 -1.48 6.64 1.41
CA SER A 238 -2.31 7.42 2.36
C SER A 238 -1.67 7.63 3.72
N GLY A 239 -0.73 6.76 4.12
CA GLY A 239 0.08 6.91 5.32
C GLY A 239 1.33 7.74 5.01
N THR A 240 2.37 7.54 5.81
CA THR A 240 3.68 8.13 5.60
C THR A 240 4.64 7.06 5.08
N VAL A 241 5.17 7.25 3.87
CA VAL A 241 6.28 6.47 3.35
C VAL A 241 7.54 7.30 3.44
N GLU A 242 8.57 6.69 3.99
CA GLU A 242 9.90 7.24 4.04
C GLU A 242 10.82 6.40 3.16
N ASN A 243 11.61 7.07 2.33
CA ASN A 243 12.69 6.45 1.59
C ASN A 243 14.01 7.10 2.05
N ASP A 244 14.65 6.44 3.00
CA ASP A 244 15.98 6.76 3.51
C ASP A 244 17.01 6.03 2.67
N GLY A 245 17.60 6.74 1.71
CA GLY A 245 18.72 6.20 0.98
C GLY A 245 19.97 6.39 1.79
N GLY A 246 20.33 5.35 2.55
CA GLY A 246 21.70 5.21 3.02
C GLY A 246 22.69 5.51 1.88
N SER A 247 23.86 6.04 2.24
CA SER A 247 24.92 6.77 1.50
C SER A 247 25.13 6.63 -0.03
N ASP A 248 24.40 5.78 -0.76
CA ASP A 248 24.43 5.66 -2.23
C ASP A 248 23.07 5.25 -2.86
N ALA A 249 21.94 5.17 -2.13
CA ALA A 249 20.87 4.24 -2.54
C ALA A 249 19.43 4.74 -2.74
N VAL A 250 19.00 5.99 -2.43
CA VAL A 250 17.57 6.36 -2.69
C VAL A 250 17.25 6.18 -4.18
N PHE A 251 18.22 6.55 -5.02
CA PHE A 251 18.06 6.70 -6.47
C PHE A 251 19.26 6.13 -7.25
N GLY A 252 19.93 5.11 -6.70
CA GLY A 252 21.08 4.47 -7.34
C GLY A 252 22.32 5.36 -7.49
N GLY A 253 22.55 6.27 -6.53
CA GLY A 253 23.78 7.05 -6.40
C GLY A 253 24.01 8.15 -7.43
N LYS A 254 23.02 8.48 -8.28
CA LYS A 254 23.26 9.39 -9.44
C LYS A 254 22.18 10.40 -9.79
N ALA A 255 21.00 10.39 -9.17
CA ALA A 255 19.90 11.24 -9.62
C ALA A 255 19.50 12.28 -8.56
N ARG A 256 19.80 13.55 -8.84
CA ARG A 256 19.17 14.70 -8.19
C ARG A 256 17.68 14.69 -8.51
N VAL A 257 16.83 14.77 -7.49
CA VAL A 257 15.40 15.04 -7.70
C VAL A 257 15.28 16.51 -8.09
N ALA A 258 14.89 16.76 -9.34
CA ALA A 258 14.69 18.11 -9.86
C ALA A 258 13.22 18.53 -9.86
N SER A 259 12.32 17.55 -9.94
CA SER A 259 10.89 17.78 -9.79
C SER A 259 10.17 16.53 -9.32
N PHE A 260 8.92 16.70 -8.90
CA PHE A 260 8.01 15.60 -8.63
C PHE A 260 6.59 15.96 -9.05
N ARG A 261 5.80 14.93 -9.34
CA ARG A 261 4.35 15.00 -9.53
C ARG A 261 3.69 14.07 -8.54
N CYS A 262 2.71 14.58 -7.80
CA CYS A 262 1.92 13.76 -6.91
C CYS A 262 0.57 13.43 -7.54
N PHE A 263 0.08 12.27 -7.17
CA PHE A 263 -1.22 11.74 -7.55
C PHE A 263 -2.02 11.53 -6.28
N TYR A 264 -3.34 11.45 -6.43
CA TYR A 264 -4.19 11.08 -5.31
C TYR A 264 -3.58 9.86 -4.63
N PRO A 265 -3.52 9.84 -3.28
CA PRO A 265 -3.30 8.56 -2.64
C PRO A 265 -4.36 7.64 -3.22
N PHE A 266 -4.02 6.38 -3.44
CA PHE A 266 -5.04 5.48 -3.96
C PHE A 266 -6.20 5.26 -2.95
N ASP A 267 -6.35 6.05 -1.86
CA ASP A 267 -7.58 6.37 -1.08
C ASP A 267 -7.29 7.25 0.20
N VAL A 268 -8.33 7.73 0.87
CA VAL A 268 -8.35 8.61 2.05
C VAL A 268 -8.95 7.88 3.27
N PRO A 269 -8.24 7.78 4.41
CA PRO A 269 -8.74 7.06 5.59
C PRO A 269 -10.06 7.65 6.11
N VAL A 270 -10.93 6.78 6.62
CA VAL A 270 -12.21 7.17 7.24
C VAL A 270 -11.93 8.00 8.50
N ASP A 271 -12.73 9.05 8.75
CA ASP A 271 -12.57 9.97 9.89
C ASP A 271 -12.50 9.31 11.28
N GLY A 272 -12.97 8.05 11.42
CA GLY A 272 -12.84 7.27 12.66
C GLY A 272 -11.46 6.67 12.92
N ASP A 273 -10.56 6.67 11.93
CA ASP A 273 -9.26 6.00 11.97
C ASP A 273 -8.07 6.97 12.07
N LYS A 274 -8.31 8.28 11.99
CA LYS A 274 -7.28 9.34 12.07
C LYS A 274 -6.42 9.25 13.34
N GLY A 275 -6.98 8.76 14.45
CA GLY A 275 -6.26 8.59 15.72
C GLY A 275 -5.33 7.38 15.78
N ARG A 276 -5.43 6.41 14.86
CA ARG A 276 -4.62 5.17 14.87
C ARG A 276 -3.47 5.15 13.85
N TYR A 277 -3.55 5.97 12.79
CA TYR A 277 -2.55 6.00 11.72
C TYR A 277 -1.49 7.10 11.87
N GLY A 278 -1.37 7.74 13.04
CA GLY A 278 -0.39 8.80 13.25
C GLY A 278 -0.63 10.06 12.41
N LEU A 279 -1.79 10.17 11.74
CA LEU A 279 -2.27 11.37 11.05
C LEU A 279 -2.87 12.37 12.05
N GLY A 280 -2.19 12.55 13.19
CA GLY A 280 -2.49 13.65 14.10
C GLY A 280 -2.23 14.97 13.36
N ALA A 281 -3.21 15.87 13.40
CA ALA A 281 -2.98 17.27 13.09
C ALA A 281 -1.76 17.79 13.89
N PRO A 282 -0.99 18.77 13.35
CA PRO A 282 0.19 19.30 14.01
C PRO A 282 -0.08 19.81 15.44
#